data_AF-A0A838UX73-F1
#
_entry.id   AF-A0A838UX73-F1
#
_cell.length_a   1.000
_cell.length_b   1.000
_cell.length_c   1.000
_cell.angle_alpha   90.00
_cell.angle_beta   90.00
_cell.angle_gamma   90.00
#
_symmetry.space_group_name_H-M   'P 1'
#
loop_
_entity.id
_entity.type
_entity.pdbx_description
1 polymer ?
#
loop_
_entity_poly.entity_id
_entity_poly.type
_entity_poly.pdbx_seq_one_letter_code
_entity_poly.pdbx_strand_id
1 'polypeptide(L)'
;MPLVHRAFKYKLNPTPEQDRVLWWTLTRCRELYNAALQERRDAWRMRRVSLNSYDQKAELPGVKEARPEYKDIQSQVLQDHKAASAGRQVVAVPPHHTSQDCSRCGTRVPKSLSVRTHICPNCGLVMDRDENSANEIKRRGQRLRGYSGIPE
;
A
#
# COMPACT_ATOMS: atom_id res chain seq x y z
N MET A 1 29.01 -4.51 -25.40
CA MET A 1 29.10 -3.61 -24.23
C MET A 1 27.74 -3.54 -23.56
N PRO A 2 27.58 -3.97 -22.30
CA PRO A 2 26.29 -3.90 -21.61
C PRO A 2 25.96 -2.44 -21.26
N LEU A 3 24.75 -2.00 -21.57
CA LEU A 3 24.21 -0.71 -21.14
C LEU A 3 24.08 -0.72 -19.61
N VAL A 4 24.94 0.05 -18.94
CA VAL A 4 24.88 0.25 -17.50
C VAL A 4 23.82 1.31 -17.21
N HIS A 5 22.62 0.89 -16.81
CA HIS A 5 21.62 1.82 -16.30
C HIS A 5 22.06 2.36 -14.94
N ARG A 6 22.54 3.60 -14.91
CA ARG A 6 22.87 4.31 -13.66
C ARG A 6 21.56 4.80 -13.03
N ALA A 7 21.31 4.38 -11.79
CA ALA A 7 20.18 4.89 -11.01
C ALA A 7 20.61 6.18 -10.28
N PHE A 8 20.04 7.31 -10.68
CA PHE A 8 20.28 8.60 -10.02
C PHE A 8 19.22 8.84 -8.94
N LYS A 9 19.65 9.19 -7.72
CA LYS A 9 18.76 9.58 -6.62
C LYS A 9 18.67 11.10 -6.60
N TYR A 10 17.49 11.65 -6.86
CA TYR A 10 17.25 13.09 -6.79
C TYR A 10 16.39 13.43 -5.57
N LYS A 11 16.78 14.49 -4.84
CA LYS A 11 15.94 15.07 -3.80
C LYS A 11 14.82 15.88 -4.47
N LEU A 12 13.58 15.45 -4.30
CA LEU A 12 12.42 16.20 -4.77
C LEU A 12 12.10 17.31 -3.75
N ASN A 13 12.17 18.57 -4.18
CA ASN A 13 11.71 19.73 -3.40
C ASN A 13 10.55 20.40 -4.16
N PRO A 14 9.33 19.84 -4.08
CA PRO A 14 8.19 20.35 -4.83
C PRO A 14 7.74 21.71 -4.28
N THR A 15 7.22 22.56 -5.16
CA THR A 15 6.49 23.76 -4.74
C THR A 15 5.21 23.36 -4.00
N PRO A 16 4.59 24.27 -3.21
CA PRO A 16 3.34 23.96 -2.52
C PRO A 16 2.22 23.47 -3.47
N GLU A 17 2.15 24.01 -4.69
CA GLU A 17 1.18 23.58 -5.68
C GLU A 17 1.50 22.19 -6.23
N GLN A 18 2.77 21.91 -6.51
CA GLN A 18 3.22 20.57 -6.92
C GLN A 18 2.94 19.53 -5.83
N ASP A 19 3.15 19.86 -4.55
CA ASP A 19 2.86 18.95 -3.44
C ASP A 19 1.37 18.63 -3.35
N ARG A 20 0.48 19.62 -3.53
CA ARG A 20 -0.97 19.40 -3.59
C ARG A 20 -1.35 18.44 -4.72
N VAL A 21 -0.82 18.65 -5.93
CA VAL A 21 -1.09 17.78 -7.08
C VAL A 21 -0.58 16.36 -6.84
N LEU A 22 0.61 16.20 -6.25
CA LEU A 22 1.17 14.90 -5.89
C LEU A 22 0.31 14.17 -4.84
N TRP A 23 -0.13 14.87 -3.79
CA TRP A 23 -1.00 14.32 -2.76
C TRP A 23 -2.36 13.93 -3.30
N TRP A 24 -2.94 14.79 -4.14
CA TRP A 24 -4.21 14.53 -4.79
C TRP A 24 -4.11 13.29 -5.71
N THR A 25 -3.07 13.22 -6.54
CA THR A 25 -2.80 12.08 -7.44
C THR A 25 -2.66 10.79 -6.66
N LEU A 26 -1.87 10.79 -5.58
CA LEU A 26 -1.70 9.60 -4.76
C LEU A 26 -3.02 9.17 -4.11
N THR A 27 -3.80 10.12 -3.63
CA THR A 27 -5.07 9.83 -2.96
C THR A 27 -6.01 9.09 -3.90
N ARG A 28 -6.12 9.54 -5.15
CA ARG A 28 -6.90 8.86 -6.20
C ARG A 28 -6.34 7.50 -6.58
N CYS A 29 -5.02 7.36 -6.68
CA CYS A 29 -4.40 6.05 -6.90
C CYS A 29 -4.70 5.07 -5.77
N ARG A 30 -4.66 5.53 -4.51
CA ARG A 30 -4.99 4.73 -3.33
C ARG A 30 -6.46 4.31 -3.32
N GLU A 31 -7.37 5.23 -3.63
CA GLU A 31 -8.81 4.94 -3.75
C GLU A 31 -9.07 3.84 -4.78
N LEU A 32 -8.55 4.01 -5.98
CA LEU A 32 -8.73 3.07 -7.09
C LEU A 32 -8.12 1.69 -6.78
N TYR A 33 -6.93 1.64 -6.18
CA TYR A 33 -6.33 0.39 -5.71
C TYR A 33 -7.20 -0.33 -4.68
N ASN A 34 -7.73 0.39 -3.70
CA ASN A 34 -8.56 -0.21 -2.65
C ASN A 34 -9.90 -0.71 -3.20
N ALA A 35 -10.51 0.02 -4.14
CA ALA A 35 -11.70 -0.41 -4.85
C ALA A 35 -11.43 -1.71 -5.64
N ALA A 36 -10.34 -1.75 -6.41
CA ALA A 36 -9.90 -2.95 -7.12
C ALA A 36 -9.60 -4.12 -6.17
N LEU A 37 -9.02 -3.87 -4.99
CA LEU A 37 -8.80 -4.92 -4.00
C LEU A 37 -10.12 -5.46 -3.44
N GLN A 38 -11.08 -4.58 -3.18
CA GLN A 38 -12.40 -4.95 -2.68
C GLN A 38 -13.16 -5.79 -3.72
N GLU A 39 -13.15 -5.36 -4.97
CA GLU A 39 -13.75 -6.09 -6.08
C GLU A 39 -13.20 -7.52 -6.20
N ARG A 40 -11.87 -7.71 -6.14
CA ARG A 40 -11.27 -9.06 -6.14
C ARG A 40 -11.78 -9.93 -4.99
N ARG A 41 -11.93 -9.34 -3.80
CA ARG A 41 -12.45 -10.05 -2.62
C ARG A 41 -13.91 -10.45 -2.83
N ASP A 42 -14.72 -9.55 -3.37
CA ASP A 42 -16.14 -9.78 -3.60
C ASP A 42 -16.39 -10.76 -4.75
N ALA A 43 -15.63 -10.68 -5.84
CA ALA A 43 -15.66 -11.64 -6.93
C ALA A 43 -15.35 -13.07 -6.44
N TRP A 44 -14.35 -13.22 -5.58
CA TRP A 44 -14.06 -14.51 -4.96
C TRP A 44 -15.16 -14.96 -4.00
N ARG A 45 -15.65 -14.06 -3.14
CA ARG A 45 -16.67 -14.37 -2.13
C ARG A 45 -18.01 -14.77 -2.76
N MET A 46 -18.46 -14.04 -3.77
CA MET A 46 -19.80 -14.18 -4.34
C MET A 46 -19.82 -15.18 -5.50
N ARG A 47 -18.78 -15.20 -6.33
CA ARG A 47 -18.78 -15.91 -7.62
C ARG A 47 -17.66 -16.94 -7.76
N ARG A 48 -16.74 -17.01 -6.78
CA ARG A 48 -15.52 -17.86 -6.84
C ARG A 48 -14.65 -17.59 -8.06
N VAL A 49 -14.66 -16.35 -8.55
CA VAL A 49 -13.83 -15.89 -9.67
C VAL A 49 -12.61 -15.14 -9.14
N SER A 50 -11.45 -15.41 -9.72
CA SER A 50 -10.21 -14.70 -9.46
C SER A 50 -9.95 -13.67 -10.56
N LEU A 51 -10.11 -12.39 -10.24
CA LEU A 51 -9.79 -11.30 -11.17
C LEU A 51 -8.30 -10.94 -11.10
N ASN A 52 -7.72 -10.64 -12.26
CA ASN A 52 -6.32 -10.26 -12.42
C ASN A 52 -6.18 -8.76 -12.74
N SER A 53 -4.94 -8.28 -12.88
CA SER A 53 -4.68 -6.85 -13.14
C SER A 53 -5.11 -6.38 -14.52
N TYR A 54 -5.16 -7.25 -15.53
CA TYR A 54 -5.62 -6.90 -16.88
C TYR A 54 -7.13 -6.65 -16.88
N ASP A 55 -7.90 -7.50 -16.19
CA ASP A 55 -9.35 -7.36 -16.06
C ASP A 55 -9.71 -5.97 -15.50
N GLN A 56 -9.05 -5.58 -14.41
CA GLN A 56 -9.32 -4.30 -13.73
C GLN A 56 -8.82 -3.08 -14.50
N LYS A 57 -7.72 -3.22 -15.25
CA LYS A 57 -7.25 -2.16 -16.15
C LYS A 57 -8.21 -1.94 -17.31
N ALA A 58 -8.89 -2.98 -17.78
CA ALA A 58 -9.88 -2.87 -18.84
C ALA A 58 -11.10 -2.03 -18.42
N GLU A 59 -11.37 -1.90 -17.12
CA GLU A 59 -12.48 -1.09 -16.59
C GLU A 59 -12.15 0.40 -16.44
N LEU A 60 -10.86 0.79 -16.50
CA LEU A 60 -10.43 2.17 -16.32
C LEU A 60 -11.14 3.20 -17.22
N PRO A 61 -11.46 2.92 -18.49
CA PRO A 61 -12.24 3.85 -19.31
C PRO A 61 -13.62 4.14 -18.70
N GLY A 62 -14.31 3.12 -18.19
CA GLY A 62 -15.60 3.28 -17.52
C GLY A 62 -15.47 4.06 -16.21
N VAL A 63 -14.42 3.79 -15.43
CA VAL A 63 -14.13 4.55 -14.20
C VAL A 63 -13.89 6.02 -14.51
N LYS A 64 -13.12 6.34 -15.56
CA LYS A 64 -12.87 7.72 -15.98
C LYS A 64 -14.12 8.42 -16.47
N GLU A 65 -15.08 7.70 -17.01
CA GLU A 65 -16.36 8.28 -17.41
C GLU A 65 -17.26 8.56 -16.21
N ALA A 66 -17.34 7.62 -15.27
CA ALA A 66 -18.10 7.80 -14.03
C ALA A 66 -17.48 8.84 -13.08
N ARG A 67 -16.14 8.97 -13.10
CA ARG A 67 -15.35 9.88 -12.27
C ARG A 67 -14.36 10.65 -13.13
N PRO A 68 -14.81 11.73 -13.81
CA PRO A 68 -13.99 12.51 -14.74
C PRO A 68 -12.69 13.05 -14.14
N GLU A 69 -12.62 13.22 -12.81
CA GLU A 69 -11.40 13.64 -12.14
C GLU A 69 -10.21 12.69 -12.36
N TYR A 70 -10.44 11.42 -12.72
CA TYR A 70 -9.36 10.51 -13.09
C TYR A 70 -8.76 10.79 -14.49
N LYS A 71 -9.37 11.66 -15.30
CA LYS A 71 -8.85 12.09 -16.60
C LYS A 71 -7.60 12.97 -16.44
N ASP A 72 -7.47 13.67 -15.31
CA ASP A 72 -6.32 14.55 -15.01
C ASP A 72 -5.07 13.76 -14.57
N ILE A 73 -5.21 12.47 -14.27
CA ILE A 73 -4.09 11.60 -13.91
C ILE A 73 -3.65 10.81 -15.13
N GLN A 74 -2.35 10.86 -15.40
CA GLN A 74 -1.73 10.12 -16.49
C GLN A 74 -2.06 8.62 -16.35
N SER A 75 -2.48 8.01 -17.46
CA SER A 75 -3.05 6.64 -17.46
C SER A 75 -2.09 5.57 -16.94
N GLN A 76 -0.79 5.68 -17.18
CA GLN A 76 0.22 4.77 -16.64
C GLN A 76 0.28 4.82 -15.11
N VAL A 77 0.15 6.02 -14.51
CA VAL A 77 0.10 6.20 -13.05
C VAL A 77 -1.13 5.49 -12.45
N LEU A 78 -2.28 5.55 -13.13
CA LEU A 78 -3.47 4.81 -12.74
C LEU A 78 -3.38 3.30 -13.01
N GLN A 79 -2.50 2.86 -13.90
CA GLN A 79 -2.32 1.43 -14.17
C GLN A 79 -1.27 0.79 -13.26
N ASP A 80 -0.30 1.57 -12.78
CA ASP A 80 0.88 1.12 -12.03
C ASP A 80 0.71 1.25 -10.53
N HIS A 81 -0.46 0.92 -9.97
CA HIS A 81 -0.82 1.03 -8.55
C HIS A 81 0.06 0.27 -7.53
N LYS A 82 1.27 -0.15 -7.89
CA LYS A 82 2.34 -0.40 -6.94
C LYS A 82 2.88 0.95 -6.47
N ALA A 83 2.76 1.21 -5.17
CA ALA A 83 3.23 2.39 -4.44
C ALA A 83 4.74 2.74 -4.59
N ALA A 84 5.44 2.22 -5.60
CA ALA A 84 6.85 2.42 -5.91
C ALA A 84 7.14 3.60 -6.85
N SER A 85 6.19 4.14 -7.62
CA SER A 85 6.46 5.20 -8.61
C SER A 85 6.37 6.65 -8.08
N ALA A 86 5.91 6.86 -6.84
CA ALA A 86 5.59 8.20 -6.31
C ALA A 86 6.76 8.95 -5.65
N GLY A 87 8.02 8.53 -5.86
CA GLY A 87 9.19 9.16 -5.19
C GLY A 87 9.19 9.07 -3.66
N ARG A 88 8.27 8.28 -3.09
CA ARG A 88 8.17 8.04 -1.65
C ARG A 88 9.20 6.98 -1.26
N GLN A 89 9.94 7.22 -0.20
CA GLN A 89 10.87 6.24 0.35
C GLN A 89 10.08 5.01 0.85
N VAL A 90 10.05 3.98 0.01
CA VAL A 90 9.51 2.66 0.33
C VAL A 90 10.58 1.91 1.09
N VAL A 91 10.29 1.59 2.35
CA VAL A 91 11.15 0.75 3.16
C VAL A 91 10.52 -0.63 3.22
N ALA A 92 11.17 -1.61 2.60
CA ALA A 92 10.75 -3.00 2.71
C ALA A 92 10.90 -3.44 4.17
N VAL A 93 9.82 -3.99 4.74
CA VAL A 93 9.84 -4.62 6.06
C VAL A 93 9.67 -6.12 5.90
N PRO A 94 10.32 -6.94 6.75
CA PRO A 94 10.06 -8.38 6.76
C PRO A 94 8.56 -8.65 6.99
N PRO A 95 7.89 -9.42 6.12
CA PRO A 95 6.43 -9.57 6.16
C PRO A 95 5.95 -10.55 7.23
N HIS A 96 6.86 -11.33 7.81
CA HIS A 96 6.50 -12.43 8.70
C HIS A 96 5.82 -11.94 9.99
N HIS A 97 4.76 -12.64 10.38
CA HIS A 97 4.04 -12.48 11.64
C HIS A 97 3.39 -11.11 11.89
N THR A 98 3.27 -10.22 10.90
CA THR A 98 2.64 -8.89 11.08
C THR A 98 1.18 -8.94 11.57
N SER A 99 0.46 -10.01 11.25
CA SER A 99 -0.91 -10.28 11.73
C SER A 99 -0.98 -10.88 13.14
N GLN A 100 0.14 -11.35 13.65
CA GLN A 100 0.26 -12.02 14.94
C GLN A 100 0.93 -11.13 15.98
N ASP A 101 1.93 -10.34 15.59
CA ASP A 101 2.69 -9.47 16.47
C ASP A 101 1.85 -8.23 16.84
N CYS A 102 1.76 -7.95 18.14
CA CYS A 102 1.00 -6.81 18.64
C CYS A 102 1.71 -5.49 18.31
N SER A 103 1.03 -4.61 17.59
CA SER A 103 1.58 -3.29 17.21
C SER A 103 1.92 -2.40 18.41
N ARG A 104 1.25 -2.60 19.56
CA ARG A 104 1.52 -1.86 20.81
C ARG A 104 2.73 -2.42 21.56
N CYS A 105 2.71 -3.70 21.96
CA CYS A 105 3.74 -4.25 22.86
C CYS A 105 4.77 -5.16 22.16
N GLY A 106 4.52 -5.63 20.94
CA GLY A 106 5.39 -6.55 20.21
C GLY A 106 5.20 -8.03 20.55
N THR A 107 4.36 -8.37 21.53
CA THR A 107 4.08 -9.78 21.85
C THR A 107 3.42 -10.49 20.68
N ARG A 108 3.92 -11.69 20.35
CA ARG A 108 3.31 -12.54 19.35
C ARG A 108 2.04 -13.18 19.91
N VAL A 109 0.94 -12.99 19.19
CA VAL A 109 -0.36 -13.57 19.50
C VAL A 109 -0.73 -14.51 18.35
N PRO A 110 -0.41 -15.83 18.47
CA PRO A 110 -0.73 -16.81 17.43
C PRO A 110 -2.23 -16.84 17.18
N LYS A 111 -2.62 -16.76 15.91
CA LYS A 111 -4.01 -16.82 15.47
C LYS A 111 -4.08 -17.23 14.00
N SER A 112 -5.20 -17.85 13.62
CA SER A 112 -5.50 -18.19 12.23
C SER A 112 -5.97 -16.96 11.43
N LEU A 113 -6.05 -17.12 10.11
CA LEU A 113 -6.57 -16.08 9.22
C LEU A 113 -8.08 -15.81 9.40
N SER A 114 -8.82 -16.70 10.05
CA SER A 114 -10.24 -16.50 10.34
C SER A 114 -10.48 -15.58 11.55
N VAL A 115 -9.52 -15.45 12.45
CA VAL A 115 -9.62 -14.52 13.58
C VAL A 115 -9.39 -13.10 13.06
N ARG A 116 -10.46 -12.29 13.07
CA ARG A 116 -10.47 -10.92 12.53
C ARG A 116 -10.18 -9.85 13.57
N THR A 117 -10.36 -10.15 14.86
CA THR A 117 -10.06 -9.23 15.95
C THR A 117 -8.72 -9.60 16.58
N HIS A 118 -7.80 -8.64 16.69
CA HIS A 118 -6.59 -8.77 17.49
C HIS A 118 -6.91 -8.45 18.94
N ILE A 119 -6.74 -9.44 19.83
CA ILE A 119 -6.81 -9.26 21.29
C ILE A 119 -5.45 -9.65 21.85
N CYS A 120 -4.72 -8.70 22.44
CA CYS A 120 -3.41 -8.97 23.01
C CYS A 120 -3.52 -9.33 24.50
N PRO A 121 -3.17 -10.56 24.91
CA PRO A 121 -3.23 -10.97 26.32
C PRO A 121 -2.17 -10.27 27.19
N ASN A 122 -1.13 -9.68 26.58
CA ASN A 122 -0.06 -9.01 27.31
C ASN A 122 -0.38 -7.54 27.64
N CYS A 123 -0.94 -6.79 26.69
CA CYS A 123 -1.17 -5.34 26.86
C CYS A 123 -2.63 -4.90 26.74
N GLY A 124 -3.56 -5.84 26.58
CA GLY A 124 -5.00 -5.57 26.49
C GLY A 124 -5.45 -4.86 25.21
N LEU A 125 -4.59 -4.72 24.19
CA LEU A 125 -5.00 -4.10 22.92
C LEU A 125 -6.08 -4.94 22.24
N VAL A 126 -7.23 -4.31 21.95
CA VAL A 126 -8.33 -4.89 21.18
C VAL A 126 -8.61 -4.02 19.96
N MET A 127 -8.44 -4.57 18.75
CA MET A 127 -8.74 -3.86 17.49
C MET A 127 -8.89 -4.85 16.32
N ASP A 128 -9.23 -4.38 15.11
CA ASP A 128 -9.20 -5.25 13.92
C ASP A 128 -7.76 -5.72 13.63
N ARG A 129 -7.62 -6.97 13.20
CA ARG A 129 -6.33 -7.61 12.94
C ARG A 129 -5.57 -6.94 11.80
N ASP A 130 -6.25 -6.51 10.76
CA ASP A 130 -5.60 -5.87 9.61
C ASP A 130 -5.16 -4.45 9.99
N GLU A 131 -5.91 -3.74 10.85
CA GLU A 131 -5.44 -2.49 11.46
C GLU A 131 -4.21 -2.69 12.36
N ASN A 132 -4.19 -3.73 13.21
CA ASN A 132 -2.99 -4.08 13.98
C ASN A 132 -1.80 -4.37 13.05
N SER A 133 -2.05 -5.10 11.95
CA SER A 133 -1.01 -5.45 10.96
C SER A 133 -0.44 -4.19 10.30
N ALA A 134 -1.30 -3.24 9.91
CA ALA A 134 -0.88 -1.98 9.33
C ALA A 134 -0.02 -1.15 10.30
N ASN A 135 -0.42 -1.10 11.58
CA ASN A 135 0.34 -0.41 12.61
C ASN A 135 1.70 -1.07 12.89
N GLU A 136 1.76 -2.40 12.90
CA GLU A 136 3.03 -3.13 13.05
C GLU A 136 3.97 -2.90 11.85
N ILE A 137 3.45 -2.92 10.62
CA ILE A 137 4.22 -2.59 9.41
C ILE A 137 4.78 -1.16 9.50
N LYS A 138 3.95 -0.19 9.90
CA LYS A 138 4.37 1.20 10.12
C LYS A 138 5.49 1.29 11.17
N ARG A 139 5.33 0.61 12.31
CA ARG A 139 6.33 0.57 13.39
C ARG A 139 7.65 -0.05 12.93
N ARG A 140 7.62 -1.16 12.18
CA ARG A 140 8.83 -1.76 11.57
C ARG A 140 9.51 -0.80 10.60
N GLY A 141 8.73 -0.15 9.74
CA GLY A 141 9.23 0.84 8.79
C GLY A 141 9.88 2.04 9.49
N GLN A 142 9.29 2.54 10.57
CA GLN A 142 9.84 3.64 11.38
C GLN A 142 11.15 3.25 12.08
N ARG A 143 11.26 2.03 12.61
CA ARG A 143 12.50 1.51 13.22
C ARG A 143 13.65 1.44 12.21
N LEU A 144 13.37 0.99 10.99
CA LEU A 144 14.36 0.92 9.92
C LEU A 144 14.79 2.31 9.44
N ARG A 145 13.91 3.32 9.50
CA ARG A 145 14.25 4.71 9.16
C ARG A 145 15.16 5.39 10.19
N GLY A 146 15.21 4.90 11.43
CA GLY A 146 16.12 5.38 12.48
C GLY A 146 17.53 4.76 12.45
N TYR A 147 17.80 3.81 11.55
CA TYR A 147 19.10 3.16 11.40
C TYR A 147 19.94 3.91 10.36
N SER A 148 20.90 4.71 10.81
CA SER A 148 21.89 5.44 10.00
C SER A 148 22.93 4.50 9.38
N GLY A 149 22.48 3.52 8.58
CA GLY A 149 23.32 2.45 8.05
C GLY A 149 22.89 1.89 6.69
N ILE A 150 22.21 2.68 5.85
CA ILE A 150 21.99 2.32 4.44
C ILE A 150 23.11 2.98 3.62
N PRO A 151 24.03 2.22 2.98
CA PRO A 151 25.08 2.79 2.14
C PRO A 151 24.47 3.59 0.98
N GLU A 152 25.15 4.70 0.63
CA GLU A 152 24.77 5.67 -0.40
C GLU A 152 24.34 5.08 -1.74
#